data_AF-A0A7S3VXF3-F1
#
_entry.id   AF-A0A7S3VXF3-F1
#
_cell.length_a   1.000
_cell.length_b   1.000
_cell.length_c   1.000
_cell.angle_alpha   90.00
_cell.angle_beta   90.00
_cell.angle_gamma   90.00
#
_symmetry.space_group_name_H-M   'P 1'
#
loop_
_entity.id
_entity.type
_entity.pdbx_description
1 polymer ?
#
loop_
_entity_poly.entity_id
_entity_poly.type
_entity_poly.pdbx_seq_one_letter_code
_entity_poly.pdbx_strand_id
1 'polypeptide(L)'
;NFAPLTSERSIKPLMTKLSELEKAVAAKPTSQEARRELVTMSMRARALLNSVLVDRMAAVGSDMHAQCREIEQIGASFEPHFKAIWGALQTGQDADRYLEPLRSLQSAIVHANKQQTTDAAELYCDAACVARGFGEILLDLADASETAIQYNPLQRTGRILERSLLRRDAPLDSSHVCDVISATALARSMADVSSLLLTALSLSMRGKICITRAQDFMRTPGGSSTASAAHCQRHVVINFFLANDSKCHICELRVVHELFVALSEKTGLLPGLGLHSRIRLGSEILQYLGFSSGVAPPAFLGGNSKPRPSSAVSMQLQKPPSIKLPAELAADDSPAAAVDTIAMVSPGLGTPGQRPSVADFLCSVPARAAQAEPPPRANEDGQALSALL
;
A
#
# COMPACT_ATOMS: atom_id res chain seq x y z
N ASN A 1 -17.63 -11.05 8.09
CA ASN A 1 -17.58 -10.56 6.69
C ASN A 1 -17.07 -9.12 6.62
N PHE A 2 -15.87 -8.86 7.15
CA PHE A 2 -15.30 -7.52 7.11
C PHE A 2 -14.69 -7.22 5.73
N ALA A 3 -15.18 -6.18 5.06
CA ALA A 3 -14.82 -5.86 3.67
C ALA A 3 -14.59 -4.34 3.47
N PRO A 4 -13.76 -3.94 2.49
CA PRO A 4 -13.54 -2.53 2.14
C PRO A 4 -14.83 -1.76 1.86
N LEU A 5 -14.88 -0.47 2.19
CA LEU A 5 -15.99 0.43 1.82
C LEU A 5 -16.16 0.49 0.30
N THR A 6 -15.04 0.45 -0.44
CA THR A 6 -15.05 0.45 -1.90
C THR A 6 -15.64 -0.82 -2.52
N SER A 7 -15.88 -1.87 -1.72
CA SER A 7 -16.50 -3.12 -2.19
C SER A 7 -18.03 -3.11 -2.09
N GLU A 8 -18.62 -2.06 -1.52
CA GLU A 8 -20.06 -1.93 -1.39
C GLU A 8 -20.75 -1.87 -2.74
N ARG A 9 -21.90 -2.56 -2.86
CA ARG A 9 -22.62 -2.67 -4.14
C ARG A 9 -23.01 -1.30 -4.69
N SER A 10 -23.42 -0.38 -3.82
CA SER A 10 -23.84 0.97 -4.19
C SER A 10 -22.73 1.81 -4.82
N ILE A 11 -21.45 1.54 -4.51
CA ILE A 11 -20.33 2.34 -5.00
C ILE A 11 -19.52 1.68 -6.12
N LYS A 12 -19.69 0.37 -6.31
CA LYS A 12 -18.95 -0.41 -7.32
C LYS A 12 -18.97 0.20 -8.74
N PRO A 13 -20.12 0.70 -9.28
CA PRO A 13 -20.12 1.32 -10.62
C PRO A 13 -19.20 2.53 -10.72
N LEU A 14 -19.17 3.34 -9.66
CA LEU A 14 -18.35 4.54 -9.59
C LEU A 14 -16.86 4.17 -9.48
N MET A 15 -16.52 3.14 -8.70
CA MET A 15 -15.15 2.61 -8.62
C MET A 15 -14.65 2.07 -9.97
N THR A 16 -15.51 1.43 -10.76
CA THR A 16 -15.18 1.02 -12.13
C THR A 16 -14.86 2.24 -12.99
N LYS A 17 -15.71 3.28 -12.93
CA LYS A 17 -15.48 4.48 -13.73
C LYS A 17 -14.21 5.24 -13.33
N LEU A 18 -13.91 5.32 -12.03
CA LEU A 18 -12.63 5.86 -11.56
C LEU A 18 -11.45 5.06 -12.14
N SER A 19 -11.54 3.73 -12.15
CA SER A 19 -10.46 2.89 -12.68
C SER A 19 -10.21 3.10 -14.18
N GLU A 20 -11.24 3.40 -14.97
CA GLU A 20 -11.09 3.78 -16.38
C GLU A 20 -10.33 5.11 -16.53
N LEU A 21 -10.72 6.12 -15.74
CA LEU A 21 -10.10 7.44 -15.76
C LEU A 21 -8.65 7.41 -15.25
N GLU A 22 -8.39 6.59 -14.23
CA GLU A 22 -7.04 6.29 -13.73
C GLU A 22 -6.13 5.74 -14.83
N LYS A 23 -6.63 4.79 -15.64
CA LYS A 23 -5.87 4.26 -16.79
C LYS A 23 -5.59 5.33 -17.83
N ALA A 24 -6.55 6.22 -18.10
CA ALA A 24 -6.36 7.33 -19.03
C ALA A 24 -5.27 8.30 -18.53
N VAL A 25 -5.27 8.62 -17.23
CA VAL A 25 -4.22 9.43 -16.60
C VAL A 25 -2.88 8.71 -16.62
N ALA A 26 -2.81 7.43 -16.26
CA ALA A 26 -1.56 6.67 -16.28
C ALA A 26 -0.96 6.57 -17.70
N ALA A 27 -1.79 6.46 -18.73
CA ALA A 27 -1.35 6.43 -20.12
C ALA A 27 -0.86 7.80 -20.62
N LYS A 28 -1.44 8.90 -20.14
CA LYS A 28 -1.04 10.27 -20.50
C LYS A 28 -1.07 11.20 -19.28
N PRO A 29 -0.06 11.14 -18.40
CA PRO A 29 -0.08 11.85 -17.10
C PRO A 29 -0.18 13.37 -17.20
N THR A 30 0.27 13.95 -18.32
CA THR A 30 0.23 15.39 -18.58
C THR A 30 -1.10 15.88 -19.15
N SER A 31 -2.07 14.98 -19.39
CA SER A 31 -3.38 15.34 -19.95
C SER A 31 -4.24 16.10 -18.92
N GLN A 32 -4.44 17.39 -19.15
CA GLN A 32 -5.31 18.22 -18.29
C GLN A 32 -6.78 17.80 -18.35
N GLU A 33 -7.23 17.25 -19.48
CA GLU A 33 -8.59 16.74 -19.65
C GLU A 33 -8.82 15.49 -18.77
N ALA A 34 -7.97 14.47 -18.92
CA ALA A 34 -8.07 13.24 -18.13
C ALA A 34 -7.96 13.53 -16.62
N ARG A 35 -7.09 14.47 -16.23
CA ARG A 35 -6.98 14.96 -14.85
C ARG A 35 -8.28 15.58 -14.35
N ARG A 36 -8.88 16.51 -15.11
CA ARG A 36 -10.15 17.17 -14.73
C ARG A 36 -11.29 16.16 -14.58
N GLU A 37 -11.38 15.19 -15.49
CA GLU A 37 -12.38 14.13 -15.41
C GLU A 37 -12.19 13.25 -14.17
N LEU A 38 -10.96 12.83 -13.88
CA LEU A 38 -10.65 12.04 -12.70
C LEU A 38 -10.98 12.80 -11.41
N VAL A 39 -10.59 14.07 -11.30
CA VAL A 39 -10.91 14.93 -10.14
C VAL A 39 -12.43 15.08 -9.98
N THR A 40 -13.15 15.32 -11.07
CA THR A 40 -14.62 15.45 -11.05
C THR A 40 -15.28 14.17 -10.56
N MET A 41 -14.84 13.01 -11.06
CA MET A 41 -15.38 11.72 -10.63
C MET A 41 -15.01 11.39 -9.19
N SER A 42 -13.80 11.73 -8.76
CA SER A 42 -13.31 11.54 -7.39
C SER A 42 -14.14 12.31 -6.38
N MET A 43 -14.56 13.54 -6.69
CA MET A 43 -15.47 14.31 -5.82
C MET A 43 -16.81 13.59 -5.62
N ARG A 44 -17.39 13.00 -6.68
CA ARG A 44 -18.62 12.20 -6.58
C ARG A 44 -18.41 10.94 -5.75
N ALA A 45 -17.28 10.25 -5.98
CA ALA A 45 -16.88 9.06 -5.24
C ALA A 45 -16.78 9.34 -3.74
N ARG A 46 -16.12 10.45 -3.39
CA ARG A 46 -15.91 10.92 -2.03
C ARG A 46 -17.22 11.12 -1.29
N ALA A 47 -18.18 11.81 -1.89
CA ALA A 47 -19.48 12.05 -1.28
C ALA A 47 -20.23 10.73 -1.01
N LEU A 48 -20.20 9.79 -1.96
CA LEU A 48 -20.87 8.50 -1.81
C LEU A 48 -20.16 7.59 -0.80
N LEU A 49 -18.82 7.53 -0.79
CA LEU A 49 -18.03 6.81 0.22
C LEU A 49 -18.35 7.29 1.62
N ASN A 50 -18.44 8.61 1.81
CA ASN A 50 -18.80 9.18 3.10
C ASN A 50 -20.21 8.74 3.54
N SER A 51 -21.20 8.77 2.64
CA SER A 51 -22.54 8.25 2.94
C SER A 51 -22.50 6.78 3.35
N VAL A 52 -21.80 5.95 2.58
CA VAL A 52 -21.65 4.51 2.86
C VAL A 52 -21.01 4.27 4.22
N LEU A 53 -19.98 5.04 4.59
CA LEU A 53 -19.36 4.92 5.91
C LEU A 53 -20.37 5.26 7.01
N VAL A 54 -21.11 6.37 6.88
CA VAL A 54 -22.13 6.78 7.87
C VAL A 54 -23.21 5.72 8.01
N ASP A 55 -23.74 5.20 6.88
CA ASP A 55 -24.78 4.17 6.88
C ASP A 55 -24.27 2.87 7.51
N ARG A 56 -23.04 2.46 7.19
CA ARG A 56 -22.42 1.26 7.77
C ARG A 56 -22.17 1.42 9.27
N MET A 57 -21.76 2.61 9.73
CA MET A 57 -21.62 2.89 11.16
C MET A 57 -22.97 2.86 11.88
N ALA A 58 -24.03 3.39 11.25
CA ALA A 58 -25.38 3.38 11.83
C ALA A 58 -26.00 1.98 11.88
N ALA A 59 -25.80 1.17 10.84
CA ALA A 59 -26.36 -0.18 10.74
C ALA A 59 -25.68 -1.18 11.66
N VAL A 60 -24.37 -1.05 11.87
CA VAL A 60 -23.57 -2.06 12.57
C VAL A 60 -23.31 -1.67 14.04
N GLY A 61 -23.38 -0.38 14.41
CA GLY A 61 -23.29 0.05 15.81
C GLY A 61 -22.09 -0.56 16.56
N SER A 62 -22.33 -1.12 17.75
CA SER A 62 -21.31 -1.78 18.58
C SER A 62 -20.67 -3.04 17.96
N ASP A 63 -21.33 -3.66 16.97
CA ASP A 63 -20.84 -4.87 16.31
C ASP A 63 -19.64 -4.57 15.39
N MET A 64 -19.51 -3.34 14.87
CA MET A 64 -18.39 -2.96 13.99
C MET A 64 -17.07 -2.97 14.77
N HIS A 65 -17.11 -2.45 15.99
CA HIS A 65 -15.97 -2.49 16.90
C HIS A 65 -15.56 -3.94 17.20
N ALA A 66 -16.52 -4.83 17.48
CA ALA A 66 -16.25 -6.25 17.74
C ALA A 66 -15.59 -6.92 16.52
N GLN A 67 -16.13 -6.73 15.32
CA GLN A 67 -15.58 -7.29 14.08
C GLN A 67 -14.16 -6.75 13.78
N CYS A 68 -13.92 -5.45 14.02
CA CYS A 68 -12.58 -4.88 13.82
C CYS A 68 -11.57 -5.41 14.85
N ARG A 69 -12.00 -5.64 16.10
CA ARG A 69 -11.15 -6.25 17.14
C ARG A 69 -10.83 -7.70 16.84
N GLU A 70 -11.79 -8.45 16.33
CA GLU A 70 -11.60 -9.83 15.90
C GLU A 70 -10.55 -9.91 14.78
N ILE A 71 -10.64 -9.06 13.75
CA ILE A 71 -9.64 -9.07 12.67
C ILE A 71 -8.25 -8.61 13.15
N GLU A 72 -8.15 -7.67 14.10
CA GLU A 72 -6.86 -7.33 14.73
C GLU A 72 -6.27 -8.51 15.52
N GLN A 73 -7.10 -9.27 16.24
CA GLN A 73 -6.66 -10.47 16.96
C GLN A 73 -6.15 -11.56 16.02
N ILE A 74 -6.81 -11.74 14.86
CA ILE A 74 -6.29 -12.62 13.79
C ILE A 74 -4.93 -12.11 13.30
N GLY A 75 -4.71 -10.80 13.21
CA GLY A 75 -3.40 -10.26 12.88
C GLY A 75 -2.34 -10.57 13.94
N ALA A 76 -2.69 -10.40 15.21
CA ALA A 76 -1.82 -10.67 16.34
C ALA A 76 -1.40 -12.16 16.46
N SER A 77 -2.22 -13.10 15.98
CA SER A 77 -1.87 -14.54 16.03
C SER A 77 -0.68 -14.91 15.15
N PHE A 78 -0.25 -14.04 14.23
CA PHE A 78 0.95 -14.25 13.40
C PHE A 78 2.24 -13.78 14.07
N GLU A 79 2.17 -13.03 15.16
CA GLU A 79 3.34 -12.47 15.86
C GLU A 79 4.40 -13.53 16.25
N PRO A 80 4.03 -14.73 16.76
CA PRO A 80 5.02 -15.76 17.08
C PRO A 80 5.82 -16.22 15.86
N HIS A 81 5.18 -16.34 14.70
CA HIS A 81 5.85 -16.73 13.45
C HIS A 81 6.86 -15.66 13.00
N PHE A 82 6.48 -14.38 13.10
CA PHE A 82 7.42 -13.28 12.82
C PHE A 82 8.63 -13.30 13.75
N LYS A 83 8.42 -13.55 15.05
CA LYS A 83 9.51 -13.66 16.03
C LYS A 83 10.44 -14.83 15.73
N ALA A 84 9.91 -15.98 15.34
CA ALA A 84 10.70 -17.15 14.97
C ALA A 84 11.61 -16.85 13.77
N ILE A 85 11.06 -16.24 12.71
CA ILE A 85 11.84 -15.84 11.53
C ILE A 85 12.92 -14.83 11.90
N TRP A 86 12.58 -13.83 12.72
CA TRP A 86 13.55 -12.84 13.19
C TRP A 86 14.68 -13.48 14.00
N GLY A 87 14.37 -14.42 14.88
CA GLY A 87 15.38 -15.18 15.64
C GLY A 87 16.32 -15.99 14.73
N ALA A 88 15.79 -16.59 13.67
CA ALA A 88 16.60 -17.29 12.67
C ALA A 88 17.55 -16.33 11.93
N LEU A 89 17.07 -15.14 11.55
CA LEU A 89 17.91 -14.09 10.95
C LEU A 89 19.01 -13.61 11.90
N GLN A 90 18.69 -13.43 13.19
CA GLN A 90 19.66 -13.03 14.20
C GLN A 90 20.79 -14.05 14.36
N THR A 91 20.45 -15.34 14.29
CA THR A 91 21.43 -16.42 14.43
C THR A 91 22.26 -16.60 13.16
N GLY A 92 21.66 -16.38 11.97
CA GLY A 92 22.27 -16.74 10.70
C GLY A 92 22.91 -15.60 9.89
N GLN A 93 22.52 -14.33 10.09
CA GLN A 93 22.84 -13.26 9.12
C GLN A 93 23.23 -11.90 9.70
N ASP A 94 23.48 -11.79 11.01
CA ASP A 94 23.67 -10.50 11.70
C ASP A 94 22.50 -9.54 11.42
N ALA A 95 21.34 -9.85 12.01
CA ALA A 95 20.10 -9.12 11.74
C ALA A 95 20.15 -7.62 12.09
N ASP A 96 21.11 -7.18 12.89
CA ASP A 96 21.23 -5.77 13.29
C ASP A 96 22.11 -4.94 12.33
N ARG A 97 22.70 -5.57 11.31
CA ARG A 97 23.61 -4.93 10.33
C ARG A 97 23.02 -3.72 9.60
N TYR A 98 21.70 -3.66 9.42
CA TYR A 98 21.04 -2.55 8.73
C TYR A 98 20.76 -1.33 9.62
N LEU A 99 20.94 -1.43 10.94
CA LEU A 99 20.55 -0.39 11.90
C LEU A 99 21.42 0.87 11.81
N GLU A 100 22.71 0.74 11.52
CA GLU A 100 23.59 1.89 11.32
C GLU A 100 23.24 2.66 10.02
N PRO A 101 23.09 1.99 8.86
CA PRO A 101 22.58 2.63 7.65
C PRO A 101 21.21 3.29 7.84
N LEU A 102 20.30 2.64 8.57
CA LEU A 102 18.98 3.21 8.87
C LEU A 102 19.09 4.50 9.68
N ARG A 103 19.94 4.54 10.72
CA ARG A 103 20.17 5.76 11.50
C ARG A 103 20.79 6.87 10.66
N SER A 104 21.70 6.52 9.76
CA SER A 104 22.31 7.46 8.82
C SER A 104 21.28 8.05 7.85
N LEU A 105 20.36 7.21 7.33
CA LEU A 105 19.19 7.67 6.57
C LEU A 105 18.28 8.59 7.37
N GLN A 106 17.94 8.22 8.60
CA GLN A 106 17.08 9.03 9.48
C GLN A 106 17.70 10.39 9.78
N SER A 107 19.02 10.44 9.95
CA SER A 107 19.76 11.69 10.19
C SER A 107 19.81 12.59 8.95
N ALA A 108 19.66 12.03 7.75
CA ALA A 108 19.63 12.78 6.49
C ALA A 108 18.23 13.34 6.14
N ILE A 109 17.21 13.13 6.99
CA ILE A 109 15.86 13.66 6.76
C ILE A 109 15.86 15.17 7.02
N VAL A 110 15.85 15.96 5.96
CA VAL A 110 15.85 17.44 6.04
C VAL A 110 14.43 18.01 6.14
N HIS A 111 13.42 17.27 5.67
CA HIS A 111 12.05 17.78 5.54
C HIS A 111 11.01 16.72 5.89
N ALA A 112 10.31 16.90 7.02
CA ALA A 112 9.13 16.10 7.35
C ALA A 112 7.94 16.55 6.47
N ASN A 113 7.47 15.65 5.59
CA ASN A 113 6.30 15.74 4.69
C ASN A 113 6.09 17.05 3.90
N LYS A 114 6.29 16.97 2.57
CA LYS A 114 6.17 18.09 1.60
C LYS A 114 5.10 17.89 0.51
N GLN A 115 4.25 16.89 0.65
CA GLN A 115 3.25 16.59 -0.37
C GLN A 115 2.24 17.74 -0.49
N GLN A 116 2.17 18.39 -1.65
CA GLN A 116 1.47 19.68 -1.80
C GLN A 116 -0.06 19.56 -1.92
N THR A 117 -0.56 18.42 -2.38
CA THR A 117 -1.99 18.21 -2.59
C THR A 117 -2.63 17.47 -1.43
N THR A 118 -3.87 17.85 -1.12
CA THR A 118 -4.75 17.17 -0.17
C THR A 118 -5.86 16.40 -0.88
N ASP A 119 -6.00 16.53 -2.20
CA ASP A 119 -7.01 15.83 -3.00
C ASP A 119 -6.49 14.47 -3.52
N ALA A 120 -7.33 13.43 -3.41
CA ALA A 120 -6.95 12.07 -3.75
C ALA A 120 -6.68 11.85 -5.25
N ALA A 121 -7.45 12.51 -6.13
CA ALA A 121 -7.27 12.37 -7.57
C ALA A 121 -6.07 13.17 -8.05
N GLU A 122 -5.87 14.37 -7.50
CA GLU A 122 -4.66 15.15 -7.73
C GLU A 122 -3.42 14.37 -7.30
N LEU A 123 -3.47 13.72 -6.15
CA LEU A 123 -2.38 12.89 -5.66
C LEU A 123 -2.06 11.72 -6.60
N TYR A 124 -3.08 11.07 -7.16
CA TYR A 124 -2.92 10.06 -8.20
C TYR A 124 -2.27 10.63 -9.46
N CYS A 125 -2.68 11.82 -9.91
CA CYS A 125 -2.12 12.47 -11.09
C CYS A 125 -0.64 12.84 -10.89
N ASP A 126 -0.30 13.38 -9.73
CA ASP A 126 1.08 13.69 -9.36
C ASP A 126 1.94 12.40 -9.35
N ALA A 127 1.41 11.30 -8.78
CA ALA A 127 2.06 9.99 -8.79
C ALA A 127 2.32 9.49 -10.22
N ALA A 128 1.33 9.61 -11.11
CA ALA A 128 1.46 9.21 -12.50
C ALA A 128 2.52 10.04 -13.24
N CYS A 129 2.67 11.33 -12.91
CA CYS A 129 3.69 12.19 -13.51
C CYS A 129 5.12 11.79 -13.10
N VAL A 130 5.32 11.37 -11.85
CA VAL A 130 6.64 10.96 -11.35
C VAL A 130 6.97 9.49 -11.61
N ALA A 131 6.02 8.69 -12.11
CA ALA A 131 6.16 7.25 -12.25
C ALA A 131 7.42 6.80 -13.00
N ARG A 132 7.72 7.47 -14.12
CA ARG A 132 8.92 7.19 -14.89
C ARG A 132 10.20 7.49 -14.10
N GLY A 133 10.29 8.67 -13.49
CA GLY A 133 11.48 9.07 -12.72
C GLY A 133 11.69 8.20 -11.48
N PHE A 134 10.61 7.77 -10.83
CA PHE A 134 10.68 6.78 -9.75
C PHE A 134 11.25 5.46 -10.27
N GLY A 135 10.78 4.97 -11.43
CA GLY A 135 11.34 3.77 -12.07
C GLY A 135 12.83 3.86 -12.35
N GLU A 136 13.32 5.01 -12.84
CA GLU A 136 14.76 5.26 -13.05
C GLU A 136 15.55 5.16 -11.72
N ILE A 137 15.02 5.73 -10.62
CA ILE A 137 15.63 5.60 -9.29
C ILE A 137 15.65 4.16 -8.79
N LEU A 138 14.59 3.37 -9.05
CA LEU A 138 14.56 1.97 -8.65
C LEU A 138 15.60 1.13 -9.41
N LEU A 139 15.84 1.43 -10.69
CA LEU A 139 16.90 0.79 -11.46
C LEU A 139 18.27 1.12 -10.88
N ASP A 140 18.54 2.40 -10.58
CA ASP A 140 19.78 2.83 -9.93
C ASP A 140 20.00 2.13 -8.57
N LEU A 141 18.92 1.94 -7.80
CA LEU A 141 18.96 1.20 -6.54
C LEU A 141 19.25 -0.28 -6.76
N ALA A 142 18.52 -0.94 -7.65
CA ALA A 142 18.64 -2.37 -7.92
C ALA A 142 20.04 -2.73 -8.46
N ASP A 143 20.58 -1.92 -9.37
CA ASP A 143 21.89 -2.12 -9.97
C ASP A 143 23.02 -1.95 -8.94
N ALA A 144 22.92 -0.93 -8.08
CA ALA A 144 23.98 -0.64 -7.10
C ALA A 144 23.93 -1.55 -5.87
N SER A 145 22.74 -2.05 -5.49
CA SER A 145 22.58 -2.93 -4.32
C SER A 145 22.50 -4.42 -4.70
N GLU A 146 22.49 -4.75 -5.99
CA GLU A 146 22.27 -6.10 -6.53
C GLU A 146 20.99 -6.76 -5.99
N THR A 147 19.98 -5.95 -5.64
CA THR A 147 18.75 -6.43 -5.02
C THR A 147 17.58 -6.36 -6.00
N ALA A 148 16.76 -7.41 -6.03
CA ALA A 148 15.56 -7.40 -6.86
C ALA A 148 14.54 -6.38 -6.31
N ILE A 149 14.08 -5.47 -7.16
CA ILE A 149 13.06 -4.48 -6.81
C ILE A 149 11.84 -4.65 -7.70
N GLN A 150 10.69 -4.89 -7.08
CA GLN A 150 9.41 -5.01 -7.75
C GLN A 150 8.65 -3.69 -7.68
N TYR A 151 8.34 -3.13 -8.85
CA TYR A 151 7.47 -1.96 -8.97
C TYR A 151 6.01 -2.36 -8.73
N ASN A 152 5.30 -1.64 -7.85
CA ASN A 152 3.89 -1.90 -7.58
C ASN A 152 3.01 -1.02 -8.50
N PRO A 153 1.85 -1.53 -8.97
CA PRO A 153 0.88 -0.68 -9.66
C PRO A 153 0.48 0.52 -8.81
N LEU A 154 0.16 1.65 -9.48
CA LEU A 154 -0.34 2.84 -8.78
C LEU A 154 -1.56 2.51 -7.93
N GLN A 155 -1.58 3.01 -6.70
CA GLN A 155 -2.70 2.81 -5.80
C GLN A 155 -3.93 3.49 -6.36
N ARG A 156 -5.03 2.74 -6.45
CA ARG A 156 -6.31 3.26 -6.96
C ARG A 156 -6.82 4.41 -6.09
N THR A 157 -7.39 5.43 -6.73
CA THR A 157 -8.01 6.61 -6.11
C THR A 157 -9.05 6.22 -5.07
N GLY A 158 -9.84 5.16 -5.34
CA GLY A 158 -10.80 4.64 -4.36
C GLY A 158 -10.18 4.28 -3.00
N ARG A 159 -8.99 3.67 -3.00
CA ARG A 159 -8.26 3.33 -1.76
C ARG A 159 -7.62 4.56 -1.11
N ILE A 160 -7.15 5.53 -1.91
CA ILE A 160 -6.66 6.82 -1.40
C ILE A 160 -7.80 7.56 -0.68
N LEU A 161 -8.99 7.62 -1.29
CA LEU A 161 -10.19 8.21 -0.72
C LEU A 161 -10.61 7.52 0.57
N GLU A 162 -10.67 6.18 0.58
CA GLU A 162 -11.02 5.40 1.77
C GLU A 162 -10.09 5.70 2.95
N ARG A 163 -8.77 5.71 2.72
CA ARG A 163 -7.81 6.03 3.78
C ARG A 163 -7.93 7.46 4.29
N SER A 164 -8.16 8.40 3.37
CA SER A 164 -8.34 9.81 3.71
C SER A 164 -9.62 10.04 4.50
N LEU A 165 -10.69 9.31 4.17
CA LEU A 165 -11.95 9.37 4.90
C LEU A 165 -11.80 8.85 6.34
N LEU A 166 -11.03 7.78 6.56
CA LEU A 166 -10.81 7.17 7.87
C LEU A 166 -9.80 7.94 8.76
N ARG A 167 -9.29 9.08 8.30
CA ARG A 167 -8.39 9.92 9.08
C ARG A 167 -9.19 10.78 10.07
N ARG A 168 -8.91 10.64 11.37
CA ARG A 168 -9.67 11.30 12.45
C ARG A 168 -9.33 12.79 12.61
N ASP A 169 -8.05 13.14 12.49
CA ASP A 169 -7.53 14.50 12.73
C ASP A 169 -7.76 15.45 11.55
N ALA A 170 -7.70 14.93 10.32
CA ALA A 170 -8.04 15.67 9.12
C ALA A 170 -8.79 14.76 8.12
N PRO A 171 -10.10 14.55 8.32
CA PRO A 171 -10.90 13.75 7.40
C PRO A 171 -10.81 14.31 5.98
N LEU A 172 -10.67 13.40 5.03
CA LEU A 172 -10.63 13.68 3.59
C LEU A 172 -9.34 14.37 3.09
N ASP A 173 -8.37 14.61 3.96
CA ASP A 173 -7.04 15.09 3.57
C ASP A 173 -6.14 13.91 3.16
N SER A 174 -5.78 13.87 1.88
CA SER A 174 -4.99 12.80 1.27
C SER A 174 -3.47 13.01 1.38
N SER A 175 -3.00 14.13 1.91
CA SER A 175 -1.57 14.49 1.94
C SER A 175 -0.69 13.52 2.73
N HIS A 176 -1.29 12.71 3.61
CA HIS A 176 -0.62 11.68 4.41
C HIS A 176 -0.45 10.32 3.69
N VAL A 177 -1.13 10.11 2.54
CA VAL A 177 -1.00 8.88 1.76
C VAL A 177 0.30 8.94 0.97
N CYS A 178 1.28 8.12 1.35
CA CYS A 178 2.65 8.16 0.82
C CYS A 178 2.99 7.02 -0.14
N ASP A 179 2.10 6.05 -0.28
CA ASP A 179 2.28 4.79 -1.02
C ASP A 179 1.42 4.73 -2.28
N VAL A 180 1.05 5.89 -2.84
CA VAL A 180 0.32 5.96 -4.11
C VAL A 180 1.16 5.37 -5.24
N ILE A 181 2.45 5.71 -5.25
CA ILE A 181 3.47 5.03 -6.02
C ILE A 181 4.43 4.35 -5.06
N SER A 182 4.64 3.05 -5.25
CA SER A 182 5.49 2.28 -4.34
C SER A 182 6.23 1.15 -5.02
N ALA A 183 7.27 0.66 -4.36
CA ALA A 183 8.01 -0.52 -4.77
C ALA A 183 8.40 -1.37 -3.56
N THR A 184 8.70 -2.63 -3.82
CA THR A 184 9.16 -3.58 -2.82
C THR A 184 10.51 -4.14 -3.24
N ALA A 185 11.54 -3.87 -2.45
CA ALA A 185 12.85 -4.51 -2.60
C ALA A 185 12.89 -5.81 -1.81
N LEU A 186 13.30 -6.90 -2.46
CA LEU A 186 13.40 -8.25 -1.91
C LEU A 186 14.85 -8.58 -1.59
N ALA A 187 15.24 -8.34 -0.35
CA ALA A 187 16.57 -8.65 0.17
C ALA A 187 16.68 -10.14 0.51
N ARG A 188 17.78 -10.79 0.13
CA ARG A 188 18.08 -12.19 0.47
C ARG A 188 18.89 -12.30 1.75
N SER A 189 19.54 -11.20 2.11
CA SER A 189 20.31 -11.08 3.33
C SER A 189 20.11 -9.74 4.03
N MET A 190 20.44 -9.68 5.32
CA MET A 190 20.48 -8.41 6.06
C MET A 190 21.63 -7.49 5.61
N ALA A 191 22.63 -8.03 4.91
CA ALA A 191 23.63 -7.22 4.21
C ALA A 191 23.03 -6.53 2.96
N ASP A 192 22.10 -7.18 2.24
CA ASP A 192 21.39 -6.56 1.11
C ASP A 192 20.51 -5.41 1.60
N VAL A 193 19.81 -5.60 2.73
CA VAL A 193 19.04 -4.52 3.39
C VAL A 193 19.97 -3.35 3.69
N SER A 194 21.10 -3.60 4.34
CA SER A 194 22.12 -2.59 4.65
C SER A 194 22.61 -1.86 3.39
N SER A 195 22.95 -2.59 2.33
CA SER A 195 23.42 -2.06 1.04
C SER A 195 22.37 -1.16 0.37
N LEU A 196 21.10 -1.57 0.35
CA LEU A 196 19.99 -0.76 -0.15
C LEU A 196 19.85 0.56 0.59
N LEU A 197 19.92 0.53 1.93
CA LEU A 197 19.81 1.73 2.75
C LEU A 197 20.97 2.71 2.49
N LEU A 198 22.21 2.21 2.38
CA LEU A 198 23.38 3.02 2.03
C LEU A 198 23.28 3.58 0.61
N THR A 199 22.75 2.82 -0.33
CA THR A 199 22.55 3.27 -1.71
C THR A 199 21.50 4.38 -1.79
N ALA A 200 20.38 4.24 -1.07
CA ALA A 200 19.37 5.30 -0.94
C ALA A 200 19.96 6.58 -0.33
N LEU A 201 20.78 6.45 0.72
CA LEU A 201 21.50 7.58 1.31
C LEU A 201 22.44 8.26 0.31
N SER A 202 23.20 7.47 -0.46
CA SER A 202 24.08 7.98 -1.51
C SER A 202 23.33 8.72 -2.62
N LEU A 203 22.15 8.24 -3.04
CA LEU A 203 21.29 8.95 -3.99
C LEU A 203 20.77 10.28 -3.43
N SER A 204 20.44 10.32 -2.14
CA SER A 204 20.07 11.54 -1.44
C SER A 204 21.21 12.56 -1.41
N MET A 205 22.42 12.14 -1.03
CA MET A 205 23.61 12.99 -1.01
C MET A 205 23.99 13.54 -2.39
N ARG A 206 23.72 12.78 -3.46
CA ARG A 206 23.90 13.20 -4.85
C ARG A 206 22.78 14.11 -5.37
N GLY A 207 21.80 14.45 -4.54
CA GLY A 207 20.67 15.31 -4.90
C GLY A 207 19.73 14.69 -5.93
N LYS A 208 19.64 13.35 -6.00
CA LYS A 208 18.69 12.65 -6.88
C LYS A 208 17.31 12.51 -6.24
N ILE A 209 17.28 12.24 -4.94
CA ILE A 209 16.08 12.10 -4.14
C ILE A 209 16.19 12.93 -2.87
N CYS A 210 15.06 13.20 -2.23
CA CYS A 210 15.00 13.84 -0.92
C CYS A 210 14.22 12.95 0.04
N ILE A 211 14.90 12.45 1.07
CA ILE A 211 14.32 11.49 2.02
C ILE A 211 13.47 12.24 3.04
N THR A 212 12.24 11.76 3.23
CA THR A 212 11.22 12.37 4.11
C THR A 212 10.87 11.51 5.29
N ARG A 213 10.99 10.18 5.16
CA ARG A 213 10.74 9.20 6.23
C ARG A 213 11.63 7.98 6.06
N ALA A 214 12.14 7.45 7.16
CA ALA A 214 12.77 6.14 7.22
C ALA A 214 12.34 5.44 8.52
N GLN A 215 11.55 4.37 8.41
CA GLN A 215 10.91 3.71 9.55
C GLN A 215 11.21 2.21 9.57
N ASP A 216 11.59 1.72 10.75
CA ASP A 216 11.82 0.30 11.02
C ASP A 216 10.52 -0.38 11.47
N PHE A 217 10.05 -1.33 10.68
CA PHE A 217 9.01 -2.29 11.07
C PHE A 217 9.54 -3.73 11.16
N MET A 218 10.85 -3.96 10.99
CA MET A 218 11.45 -5.28 11.14
C MET A 218 11.60 -5.68 12.61
N ARG A 219 12.12 -4.79 13.48
CA ARG A 219 12.30 -5.10 14.92
C ARG A 219 11.07 -4.85 15.76
N THR A 220 10.34 -3.79 15.45
CA THR A 220 9.16 -3.36 16.20
C THR A 220 7.97 -3.38 15.24
N PRO A 221 6.99 -4.31 15.40
CA PRO A 221 5.71 -4.16 14.73
C PRO A 221 5.11 -2.80 15.14
N GLY A 222 5.32 -1.81 14.26
CA GLY A 222 4.73 -0.49 14.36
C GLY A 222 5.65 0.73 14.38
N GLY A 223 6.97 0.58 14.50
CA GLY A 223 7.82 1.72 14.81
C GLY A 223 7.36 2.46 16.08
N SER A 224 8.14 3.43 16.56
CA SER A 224 7.75 4.13 17.79
C SER A 224 6.44 4.91 17.59
N SER A 225 5.47 4.65 18.47
CA SER A 225 4.33 5.48 18.89
C SER A 225 2.95 5.37 18.22
N THR A 226 2.72 4.61 17.14
CA THR A 226 1.41 4.72 16.43
C THR A 226 0.78 3.45 15.88
N ALA A 227 1.40 2.30 16.04
CA ALA A 227 0.94 1.12 15.32
C ALA A 227 0.53 0.01 16.29
N SER A 228 -0.73 -0.38 16.12
CA SER A 228 -1.32 -1.58 16.71
C SER A 228 -0.40 -2.77 16.48
N ALA A 229 -0.28 -3.68 17.45
CA ALA A 229 0.40 -4.96 17.29
C ALA A 229 -0.14 -5.79 16.09
N ALA A 230 -1.23 -5.34 15.45
CA ALA A 230 -1.82 -5.89 14.24
C ALA A 230 -1.06 -5.59 12.93
N HIS A 231 0.05 -4.85 12.92
CA HIS A 231 0.85 -4.70 11.68
C HIS A 231 1.64 -5.98 11.36
N CYS A 232 1.00 -6.87 10.59
CA CYS A 232 1.56 -8.14 10.16
C CYS A 232 2.56 -8.03 9.00
N GLN A 233 3.43 -7.01 9.00
CA GLN A 233 4.49 -6.89 8.01
C GLN A 233 5.81 -6.53 8.69
N ARG A 234 6.90 -7.08 8.18
CA ARG A 234 8.28 -6.87 8.66
C ARG A 234 9.13 -6.32 7.53
N HIS A 235 9.35 -5.01 7.55
CA HIS A 235 10.07 -4.30 6.50
C HIS A 235 10.63 -2.96 7.00
N VAL A 236 11.57 -2.40 6.26
CA VAL A 236 11.94 -0.99 6.42
C VAL A 236 11.16 -0.18 5.38
N VAL A 237 10.57 0.94 5.78
CA VAL A 237 9.92 1.87 4.85
C VAL A 237 10.81 3.09 4.66
N ILE A 238 11.05 3.45 3.40
CA ILE A 238 11.70 4.69 3.01
C ILE A 238 10.72 5.50 2.16
N ASN A 239 10.40 6.71 2.61
CA ASN A 239 9.67 7.67 1.79
C ASN A 239 10.63 8.74 1.28
N PHE A 240 10.50 9.08 0.00
CA PHE A 240 11.27 10.14 -0.62
C PHE A 240 10.47 10.78 -1.75
N PHE A 241 10.87 11.96 -2.19
CA PHE A 241 10.42 12.54 -3.46
C PHE A 241 11.63 12.74 -4.37
N LEU A 242 11.38 12.84 -5.68
CA LEU A 242 12.44 13.10 -6.66
C LEU A 242 12.89 14.56 -6.55
N ALA A 243 14.19 14.84 -6.56
CA ALA A 243 14.69 16.20 -6.35
C ALA A 243 14.23 17.21 -7.43
N ASN A 244 13.92 16.73 -8.63
CA ASN A 244 13.40 17.52 -9.74
C ASN A 244 11.87 17.64 -9.75
N ASP A 245 11.16 16.98 -8.83
CA ASP A 245 9.71 17.06 -8.75
C ASP A 245 9.26 18.31 -7.98
N SER A 246 8.73 19.28 -8.71
CA SER A 246 8.18 20.53 -8.15
C SER A 246 6.98 20.32 -7.20
N LYS A 247 6.28 19.18 -7.29
CA LYS A 247 5.12 18.84 -6.45
C LYS A 247 5.51 18.10 -5.17
N CYS A 248 6.75 17.64 -5.07
CA CYS A 248 7.26 16.83 -3.97
C CYS A 248 6.36 15.61 -3.66
N HIS A 249 5.86 14.92 -4.69
CA HIS A 249 5.08 13.70 -4.56
C HIS A 249 5.90 12.63 -3.86
N ILE A 250 5.34 12.05 -2.81
CA ILE A 250 6.04 11.07 -1.99
C ILE A 250 5.92 9.69 -2.64
N CYS A 251 7.07 9.08 -2.90
CA CYS A 251 7.22 7.70 -3.31
C CYS A 251 7.60 6.83 -2.11
N GLU A 252 7.10 5.60 -2.05
CA GLU A 252 7.41 4.65 -0.96
C GLU A 252 8.22 3.44 -1.47
N LEU A 253 9.37 3.19 -0.85
CA LEU A 253 10.13 1.96 -1.03
C LEU A 253 10.04 1.13 0.25
N ARG A 254 9.58 -0.12 0.11
CA ARG A 254 9.58 -1.11 1.20
C ARG A 254 10.72 -2.08 0.99
N VAL A 255 11.59 -2.23 1.99
CA VAL A 255 12.68 -3.20 1.97
C VAL A 255 12.29 -4.37 2.85
N VAL A 256 12.08 -5.53 2.24
CA VAL A 256 11.57 -6.74 2.88
C VAL A 256 12.61 -7.86 2.73
N HIS A 257 12.82 -8.64 3.78
CA HIS A 257 13.61 -9.86 3.67
C HIS A 257 12.77 -10.98 3.01
N GLU A 258 13.34 -11.69 2.04
CA GLU A 258 12.62 -12.66 1.20
C GLU A 258 11.93 -13.77 1.99
N LEU A 259 12.49 -14.18 3.13
CA LEU A 259 11.89 -15.16 4.04
C LEU A 259 10.47 -14.74 4.49
N PHE A 260 10.24 -13.46 4.77
CA PHE A 260 8.91 -12.98 5.16
C PHE A 260 7.90 -13.08 3.99
N VAL A 261 8.36 -12.86 2.76
CA VAL A 261 7.50 -12.98 1.57
C VAL A 261 7.24 -14.46 1.25
N ALA A 262 8.27 -15.29 1.24
CA ALA A 262 8.15 -16.71 0.96
C ALA A 262 7.20 -17.43 1.94
N LEU A 263 7.24 -17.09 3.23
CA LEU A 263 6.36 -17.68 4.24
C LEU A 263 4.93 -17.13 4.20
N SER A 264 4.71 -15.98 3.55
CA SER A 264 3.36 -15.47 3.26
C SER A 264 2.77 -16.14 2.03
N GLU A 265 3.53 -16.19 0.93
CA GLU A 265 3.02 -16.61 -0.37
C GLU A 265 3.03 -18.12 -0.59
N LYS A 266 4.05 -18.84 -0.10
CA LYS A 266 4.24 -20.27 -0.40
C LYS A 266 3.62 -21.19 0.64
N THR A 267 3.72 -20.82 1.92
CA THR A 267 3.30 -21.70 3.02
C THR A 267 2.03 -21.22 3.72
N GLY A 268 1.65 -19.95 3.55
CA GLY A 268 0.54 -19.33 4.28
C GLY A 268 0.79 -19.23 5.80
N LEU A 269 2.02 -19.44 6.26
CA LEU A 269 2.40 -19.28 7.67
C LEU A 269 2.29 -17.82 8.12
N LEU A 270 2.45 -16.88 7.18
CA LEU A 270 2.23 -15.46 7.39
C LEU A 270 0.98 -14.99 6.62
N PRO A 271 0.32 -13.90 7.04
CA PRO A 271 -0.90 -13.47 6.39
C PRO A 271 -0.59 -13.02 4.96
N GLY A 272 -1.30 -13.59 4.00
CA GLY A 272 -1.27 -13.13 2.61
C GLY A 272 -1.84 -11.72 2.44
N LEU A 273 -1.62 -11.13 1.26
CA LEU A 273 -2.00 -9.75 0.95
C LEU A 273 -3.48 -9.42 1.25
N GLY A 274 -4.39 -10.36 0.97
CA GLY A 274 -5.82 -10.18 1.20
C GLY A 274 -6.21 -10.15 2.69
N LEU A 275 -5.57 -10.97 3.52
CA LEU A 275 -5.79 -10.94 4.97
C LEU A 275 -5.14 -9.70 5.59
N HIS A 276 -3.91 -9.36 5.17
CA HIS A 276 -3.24 -8.14 5.61
C HIS A 276 -4.07 -6.88 5.34
N SER A 277 -4.65 -6.77 4.14
CA SER A 277 -5.50 -5.62 3.77
C SER A 277 -6.73 -5.48 4.67
N ARG A 278 -7.34 -6.61 5.09
CA ARG A 278 -8.48 -6.61 6.02
C ARG A 278 -8.08 -6.22 7.44
N ILE A 279 -6.97 -6.76 7.94
CA ILE A 279 -6.42 -6.42 9.25
C ILE A 279 -6.14 -4.91 9.32
N ARG A 280 -5.42 -4.39 8.31
CA ARG A 280 -5.10 -2.97 8.20
C ARG A 280 -6.34 -2.09 8.19
N LEU A 281 -7.35 -2.43 7.38
CA LEU A 281 -8.61 -1.69 7.34
C LEU A 281 -9.34 -1.74 8.70
N GLY A 282 -9.32 -2.89 9.39
CA GLY A 282 -9.89 -3.03 10.73
C GLY A 282 -9.25 -2.07 11.74
N SER A 283 -7.91 -2.03 11.75
CA SER A 283 -7.15 -1.08 12.56
C SER A 283 -7.44 0.38 12.20
N GLU A 284 -7.52 0.71 10.90
CA GLU A 284 -7.86 2.06 10.42
C GLU A 284 -9.26 2.51 10.92
N ILE A 285 -10.25 1.61 10.89
CA ILE A 285 -11.61 1.89 11.41
C ILE A 285 -11.62 2.03 12.93
N LEU A 286 -10.89 1.19 13.67
CA LEU A 286 -10.78 1.32 15.14
C LEU A 286 -10.15 2.65 15.56
N GLN A 287 -9.09 3.07 14.86
CA GLN A 287 -8.47 4.37 15.06
C GLN A 287 -9.44 5.52 14.78
N TYR A 288 -10.19 5.43 13.68
CA TYR A 288 -11.22 6.39 13.32
C TYR A 288 -12.30 6.53 14.40
N LEU A 289 -12.78 5.40 14.92
CA LEU A 289 -13.75 5.33 16.03
C LEU A 289 -13.19 5.82 17.37
N GLY A 290 -11.89 6.11 17.45
CA GLY A 290 -11.22 6.55 18.67
C GLY A 290 -10.88 5.43 19.63
N PHE A 291 -11.02 4.18 19.21
CA PHE A 291 -10.50 3.00 19.91
C PHE A 291 -9.05 2.78 19.47
N SER A 292 -8.18 3.72 19.81
CA SER A 292 -6.74 3.50 19.68
C SER A 292 -6.31 2.44 20.69
N SER A 293 -5.64 1.39 20.23
CA SER A 293 -4.84 0.50 21.08
C SER A 293 -3.63 1.26 21.64
N GLY A 294 -3.88 2.20 22.55
CA GLY A 294 -2.85 2.99 23.24
C GLY A 294 -2.09 3.99 22.36
N VAL A 295 -2.11 5.25 22.79
CA VAL A 295 -1.26 6.38 22.36
C VAL A 295 -1.84 7.28 21.27
N ALA A 296 -1.73 8.58 21.57
CA ALA A 296 -2.11 9.74 20.78
C ALA A 296 -1.39 9.77 19.42
N PRO A 297 -1.96 10.45 18.40
CA PRO A 297 -1.30 10.63 17.10
C PRO A 297 0.12 11.20 17.28
N PRO A 298 1.03 10.90 16.33
CA PRO A 298 2.37 11.44 16.42
C PRO A 298 2.24 12.96 16.39
N ALA A 299 2.80 13.62 17.39
CA ALA A 299 2.92 15.06 17.37
C ALA A 299 3.75 15.41 16.14
N PHE A 300 3.09 15.80 15.05
CA PHE A 300 3.69 16.66 14.06
C PHE A 300 4.21 17.85 14.86
N LEU A 301 5.54 17.99 14.94
CA LEU A 301 6.20 19.08 15.65
C LEU A 301 5.90 20.39 14.92
N GLY A 302 4.70 20.90 15.14
CA GLY A 302 4.24 22.21 14.75
C GLY A 302 3.68 22.90 15.99
N GLY A 303 4.50 23.76 16.60
CA GLY A 303 4.04 24.83 17.48
C GLY A 303 3.55 24.43 18.88
N ASN A 304 4.18 25.01 19.90
CA ASN A 304 3.75 24.96 21.30
C ASN A 304 2.24 25.21 21.46
N SER A 305 1.48 24.17 21.81
CA SER A 305 0.22 24.35 22.53
C SER A 305 0.03 23.18 23.51
N LYS A 306 -0.20 23.53 24.78
CA LYS A 306 -0.36 22.58 25.90
C LYS A 306 -1.55 21.64 25.66
N PRO A 307 -1.49 20.37 26.10
CA PRO A 307 -2.63 19.46 26.02
C PRO A 307 -3.74 19.91 26.96
N ARG A 308 -4.97 20.05 26.44
CA ARG A 308 -6.19 20.17 27.25
C ARG A 308 -6.72 18.77 27.60
N PRO A 309 -7.31 18.58 28.81
CA PRO A 309 -7.82 17.29 29.24
C PRO A 309 -9.05 16.87 28.44
N SER A 310 -9.17 15.56 28.23
CA SER A 310 -10.25 14.90 27.49
C SER A 310 -11.61 15.08 28.18
N SER A 311 -12.51 15.83 27.54
CA SER A 311 -13.94 15.67 27.73
C SER A 311 -14.51 14.87 26.56
N ALA A 312 -15.43 13.95 26.86
CA ALA A 312 -16.13 13.14 25.88
C ALA A 312 -16.86 14.04 24.87
N VAL A 313 -16.34 14.14 23.66
CA VAL A 313 -17.02 14.81 22.55
C VAL A 313 -18.07 13.84 22.02
N SER A 314 -19.33 14.15 22.29
CA SER A 314 -20.48 13.49 21.66
C SER A 314 -20.42 13.80 20.16
N MET A 315 -20.14 12.78 19.33
CA MET A 315 -20.16 12.92 17.88
C MET A 315 -21.59 13.06 17.39
N GLN A 316 -22.04 14.30 17.16
CA GLN A 316 -23.21 14.55 16.32
C GLN A 316 -22.78 14.38 14.86
N LEU A 317 -23.01 13.20 14.30
CA LEU A 317 -23.02 12.96 12.86
C LEU A 317 -24.11 13.86 12.24
N GLN A 318 -23.74 15.02 11.71
CA GLN A 318 -24.66 15.84 10.94
C GLN A 318 -25.00 15.11 9.64
N LYS A 319 -26.28 14.83 9.44
CA LYS A 319 -26.83 14.24 8.21
C LYS A 319 -26.50 15.18 7.03
N PRO A 320 -25.83 14.72 5.98
CA PRO A 320 -25.55 15.57 4.82
C PRO A 320 -26.87 15.96 4.11
N PRO A 321 -26.91 17.11 3.43
CA PRO A 321 -28.07 17.53 2.67
C PRO A 321 -28.40 16.49 1.58
N SER A 322 -29.68 16.17 1.42
CA SER A 322 -30.16 15.20 0.44
C SER A 322 -29.86 15.67 -0.99
N ILE A 323 -28.84 15.08 -1.61
CA ILE A 323 -28.55 15.27 -3.03
C ILE A 323 -29.45 14.31 -3.82
N LYS A 324 -30.43 14.84 -4.57
CA LYS A 324 -31.21 14.05 -5.53
C LYS A 324 -30.31 13.72 -6.73
N LEU A 325 -30.06 12.43 -6.95
CA LEU A 325 -29.42 11.95 -8.19
C LEU A 325 -30.40 12.10 -9.37
N PRO A 326 -29.93 12.51 -10.57
CA PRO A 326 -30.76 12.51 -11.79
C PRO A 326 -31.14 11.08 -12.19
N ALA A 327 -32.37 10.92 -12.70
CA ALA A 327 -33.02 9.64 -13.01
C ALA A 327 -32.58 8.99 -14.35
N GLU A 328 -31.47 9.41 -14.94
CA GLU A 328 -30.97 8.84 -16.20
C GLU A 328 -29.94 7.74 -15.92
N LEU A 329 -30.43 6.55 -15.58
CA LEU A 329 -29.75 5.25 -15.76
C LEU A 329 -30.76 4.16 -15.38
N ALA A 330 -31.87 4.11 -16.13
CA ALA A 330 -32.81 3.01 -16.11
C ALA A 330 -32.79 2.34 -17.49
N ALA A 331 -32.49 1.03 -17.46
CA ALA A 331 -32.62 0.00 -18.51
C ALA A 331 -31.69 0.07 -19.73
N ASP A 332 -30.94 -1.01 -19.96
CA ASP A 332 -31.30 -1.91 -21.07
C ASP A 332 -30.78 -3.34 -20.80
N ASP A 333 -31.71 -4.31 -20.88
CA ASP A 333 -31.51 -5.75 -20.71
C ASP A 333 -31.71 -6.41 -22.09
N SER A 334 -30.64 -6.91 -22.71
CA SER A 334 -30.75 -8.04 -23.64
C SER A 334 -29.40 -8.68 -24.02
N PRO A 335 -29.34 -10.02 -24.14
CA PRO A 335 -28.15 -10.75 -24.55
C PRO A 335 -28.20 -11.10 -26.04
N ALA A 336 -27.07 -10.98 -26.74
CA ALA A 336 -26.90 -11.62 -28.04
C ALA A 336 -25.45 -12.12 -28.20
N ALA A 337 -25.37 -13.40 -28.55
CA ALA A 337 -24.16 -14.16 -28.82
C ALA A 337 -23.55 -13.79 -30.17
N ALA A 338 -22.23 -13.96 -30.30
CA ALA A 338 -21.59 -14.28 -31.57
C ALA A 338 -20.32 -15.10 -31.33
N VAL A 339 -20.25 -16.19 -32.07
CA VAL A 339 -19.21 -17.21 -32.15
C VAL A 339 -18.22 -16.83 -33.27
N ASP A 340 -17.12 -17.59 -33.35
CA ASP A 340 -16.15 -17.77 -34.43
C ASP A 340 -14.86 -16.91 -34.43
N THR A 341 -13.66 -17.38 -34.82
CA THR A 341 -13.03 -18.70 -35.04
C THR A 341 -11.61 -18.40 -35.61
N ILE A 342 -10.61 -19.22 -35.21
CA ILE A 342 -9.29 -19.50 -35.85
C ILE A 342 -8.22 -18.39 -36.00
N ALA A 343 -7.01 -18.66 -35.45
CA ALA A 343 -5.77 -18.85 -36.24
C ALA A 343 -4.57 -19.25 -35.35
N MET A 344 -3.99 -20.41 -35.67
CA MET A 344 -2.71 -20.87 -35.13
C MET A 344 -1.56 -20.14 -35.81
N VAL A 345 -0.58 -19.64 -35.06
CA VAL A 345 0.81 -19.45 -35.53
C VAL A 345 1.76 -19.60 -34.33
N SER A 346 2.62 -20.62 -34.37
CA SER A 346 3.89 -20.67 -33.62
C SER A 346 4.95 -19.86 -34.38
N PRO A 347 5.89 -19.17 -33.70
CA PRO A 347 7.21 -19.76 -33.39
C PRO A 347 7.73 -19.25 -32.04
N GLY A 348 8.82 -19.69 -31.41
CA GLY A 348 10.03 -20.40 -31.81
C GLY A 348 11.13 -19.92 -30.86
N LEU A 349 11.97 -20.83 -30.37
CA LEU A 349 13.06 -20.56 -29.44
C LEU A 349 14.06 -19.52 -30.00
N GLY A 350 14.46 -18.55 -29.17
CA GLY A 350 15.48 -17.56 -29.46
C GLY A 350 16.33 -17.21 -28.23
N THR A 351 17.64 -17.23 -28.43
CA THR A 351 18.82 -17.15 -27.55
C THR A 351 19.03 -15.87 -26.71
N PRO A 352 19.94 -15.90 -25.69
CA PRO A 352 20.11 -14.80 -24.73
C PRO A 352 21.02 -13.69 -25.28
N GLY A 353 20.62 -12.43 -25.09
CA GLY A 353 21.47 -11.28 -25.41
C GLY A 353 20.75 -10.00 -25.83
N GLN A 354 19.69 -9.58 -25.14
CA GLN A 354 19.15 -8.22 -25.26
C GLN A 354 18.68 -7.70 -23.90
N ARG A 355 19.08 -6.47 -23.55
CA ARG A 355 18.57 -5.74 -22.39
C ARG A 355 17.09 -5.40 -22.64
N PRO A 356 16.16 -5.68 -21.70
CA PRO A 356 14.79 -5.20 -21.85
C PRO A 356 14.76 -3.67 -21.77
N SER A 357 13.87 -3.06 -22.56
CA SER A 357 13.66 -1.62 -22.57
C SER A 357 12.77 -1.18 -21.41
N VAL A 358 12.83 0.10 -21.03
CA VAL A 358 11.94 0.71 -20.01
C VAL A 358 10.45 0.53 -20.36
N ALA A 359 10.11 0.37 -21.65
CA ALA A 359 8.75 0.10 -22.09
C ALA A 359 8.26 -1.33 -21.75
N ASP A 360 9.17 -2.32 -21.73
CA ASP A 360 8.84 -3.72 -21.40
C ASP A 360 8.53 -3.90 -19.90
N PHE A 361 9.06 -3.00 -19.07
CA PHE A 361 8.82 -2.93 -17.63
C PHE A 361 7.44 -2.33 -17.28
N LEU A 362 6.88 -1.49 -18.16
CA LEU A 362 5.62 -0.77 -17.91
C LEU A 362 4.37 -1.44 -18.50
N CYS A 363 4.51 -2.47 -19.34
CA CYS A 363 3.39 -3.09 -20.07
C CYS A 363 3.20 -4.61 -19.88
N SER A 364 3.88 -5.24 -18.92
CA SER A 364 3.72 -6.68 -18.69
C SER A 364 2.60 -7.02 -17.70
N VAL A 365 1.44 -7.41 -18.25
CA VAL A 365 0.38 -8.14 -17.53
C VAL A 365 0.62 -9.63 -17.74
N PRO A 366 0.76 -10.48 -16.70
CA PRO A 366 0.67 -11.91 -16.89
C PRO A 366 -0.77 -12.38 -16.62
N ALA A 367 -1.45 -12.82 -17.68
CA ALA A 367 -2.54 -13.78 -17.57
C ALA A 367 -2.01 -15.15 -18.01
N ARG A 368 -1.83 -16.07 -17.06
CA ARG A 368 -1.69 -17.50 -17.32
C ARG A 368 -2.29 -18.27 -16.15
N ALA A 369 -3.50 -18.80 -16.38
CA ALA A 369 -4.03 -19.92 -15.62
C ALA A 369 -3.69 -21.19 -16.43
N ALA A 370 -2.83 -22.03 -15.89
CA ALA A 370 -2.64 -23.39 -16.36
C ALA A 370 -3.45 -24.32 -15.45
N GLN A 371 -4.27 -25.17 -16.04
CA GLN A 371 -4.84 -26.34 -15.36
C GLN A 371 -3.70 -27.33 -15.12
N ALA A 372 -3.53 -27.75 -13.87
CA ALA A 372 -2.68 -28.86 -13.48
C ALA A 372 -3.54 -29.87 -12.68
N GLU A 373 -3.40 -31.14 -13.03
CA GLU A 373 -4.03 -32.29 -12.37
C GLU A 373 -3.63 -32.39 -10.88
N PRO A 374 -4.47 -33.02 -10.03
CA PRO A 374 -4.24 -33.06 -8.59
C PRO A 374 -3.03 -33.94 -8.21
N PRO A 375 -2.21 -33.53 -7.22
CA PRO A 375 -1.09 -34.34 -6.76
C PRO A 375 -1.54 -35.54 -5.91
N PRO A 376 -0.76 -36.64 -5.89
CA PRO A 376 -1.03 -37.81 -5.07
C PRO A 376 -0.84 -37.51 -3.59
N ARG A 377 -1.52 -38.30 -2.75
CA ARG A 377 -1.55 -38.21 -1.29
C ARG A 377 -0.14 -38.33 -0.68
N ALA A 378 0.03 -37.58 0.40
CA ALA A 378 1.20 -37.56 1.26
C ALA A 378 1.60 -38.95 1.76
N ASN A 379 2.88 -39.28 1.63
CA ASN A 379 3.59 -40.17 2.54
C ASN A 379 4.90 -39.49 2.97
N GLU A 380 5.03 -39.39 4.28
CA GLU A 380 6.26 -39.45 5.10
C GLU A 380 7.55 -38.88 4.48
N ASP A 381 7.82 -37.60 4.74
CA ASP A 381 9.18 -37.07 5.01
C ASP A 381 9.12 -35.68 5.68
N GLY A 382 8.19 -35.55 6.63
CA GLY A 382 8.00 -34.36 7.47
C GLY A 382 8.84 -34.37 8.75
N GLN A 383 10.11 -34.77 8.69
CA GLN A 383 10.98 -34.82 9.89
C GLN A 383 12.25 -33.95 9.82
N ALA A 384 12.57 -33.29 8.72
CA ALA A 384 13.81 -32.50 8.64
C ALA A 384 13.70 -31.02 9.07
N LEU A 385 12.49 -30.49 9.31
CA LEU A 385 12.28 -29.07 9.65
C LEU A 385 11.76 -28.83 11.08
N SER A 386 11.63 -29.89 11.88
CA SER A 386 11.34 -29.80 13.31
C SER A 386 12.60 -29.75 14.19
N ALA A 387 13.79 -29.69 13.58
CA ALA A 387 15.08 -29.68 14.29
C ALA A 387 15.79 -28.31 14.26
N LEU A 388 15.14 -27.27 13.72
CA LEU A 388 15.70 -25.92 13.58
C LEU A 388 14.74 -24.78 14.00
N LEU A 389 13.62 -25.14 14.63
CA LEU A 389 12.72 -24.27 15.40
C LEU A 389 12.52 -24.91 16.77
#